data_AF-A0A1V4ARQ4-F1
#
_entry.id   AF-A0A1V4ARQ4-F1
#
_cell.length_a   1.000
_cell.length_b   1.000
_cell.length_c   1.000
_cell.angle_alpha   90.00
_cell.angle_beta   90.00
_cell.angle_gamma   90.00
#
_symmetry.space_group_name_H-M   'P 1'
#
loop_
_entity.id
_entity.type
_entity.pdbx_description
1 polymer ?
#
loop_
_entity_poly.entity_id
_entity_poly.type
_entity_poly.pdbx_seq_one_letter_code
_entity_poly.pdbx_strand_id
1 'polypeptide(L)'
;MTSTESTSTKSETLFELLCRNYDIVCTSIVCAGKKADYEIAVKGHRIITEIKQIDPNEADEATLNKGRLRGSAAAWGNSEHRIRLKIQEARKQLKARSHEILPTLLIVYDNGTFAGTDATDMKTAIFGEEKVVVSHLNHEVASVSPIHAGGKRRFTPDSNTSISAIGLMYNEQPRLSIFHNHFATNPIDPEWLRFDGIRHYALNSQNYEWIER
;
A
#
# COMPACT_ATOMS: atom_id res chain seq x y z
N MET A 1 -38.29 9.19 -0.60
CA MET A 1 -36.86 9.39 -0.95
C MET A 1 -36.06 8.46 -0.05
N THR A 2 -35.67 7.30 -0.58
CA THR A 2 -34.89 6.30 0.15
C THR A 2 -33.42 6.67 0.08
N SER A 3 -32.88 7.20 1.18
CA SER A 3 -31.45 7.29 1.43
C SER A 3 -30.88 5.88 1.53
N THR A 4 -30.20 5.43 0.48
CA THR A 4 -29.33 4.25 0.55
C THR A 4 -28.10 4.62 1.36
N GLU A 5 -28.14 4.42 2.67
CA GLU A 5 -26.94 4.39 3.50
C GLU A 5 -26.08 3.21 3.04
N SER A 6 -25.05 3.49 2.24
CA SER A 6 -23.99 2.53 1.99
C SER A 6 -23.22 2.35 3.30
N THR A 7 -23.33 1.17 3.92
CA THR A 7 -22.56 0.80 5.11
C THR A 7 -21.07 0.94 4.82
N SER A 8 -20.37 1.82 5.55
CA SER A 8 -18.92 1.99 5.42
C SER A 8 -18.19 0.67 5.71
N THR A 9 -17.13 0.38 4.95
CA THR A 9 -16.27 -0.78 5.18
C THR A 9 -15.47 -0.64 6.48
N LYS A 10 -14.92 -1.74 6.99
CA LYS A 10 -14.02 -1.74 8.15
C LYS A 10 -12.81 -0.83 7.90
N SER A 11 -12.21 -0.93 6.71
CA SER A 11 -11.08 -0.09 6.31
C SER A 11 -11.38 1.41 6.35
N GLU A 12 -12.51 1.84 5.81
CA GLU A 12 -12.96 3.24 5.82
C GLU A 12 -13.20 3.73 7.25
N THR A 13 -13.87 2.91 8.07
CA THR A 13 -14.14 3.25 9.48
C THR A 13 -12.84 3.44 10.27
N LEU A 14 -11.87 2.55 10.09
CA LEU A 14 -10.57 2.64 10.76
C LEU A 14 -9.76 3.84 10.27
N PHE A 15 -9.82 4.17 8.99
CA PHE A 15 -9.13 5.33 8.44
C PHE A 15 -9.76 6.66 8.92
N GLU A 16 -11.08 6.74 8.96
CA GLU A 16 -11.78 7.90 9.52
C GLU A 16 -11.46 8.09 11.01
N LEU A 17 -11.35 6.98 11.77
CA LEU A 17 -10.90 7.00 13.15
C LEU A 17 -9.45 7.48 13.28
N LEU A 18 -8.53 6.99 12.43
CA LEU A 18 -7.14 7.46 12.37
C LEU A 18 -7.09 8.96 12.13
N CYS A 19 -7.85 9.46 11.15
CA CYS A 19 -7.88 10.88 10.82
C CYS A 19 -8.39 11.71 12.00
N ARG A 20 -9.46 11.27 12.66
CA ARG A 20 -10.01 11.92 13.85
C ARG A 20 -9.00 11.98 15.01
N ASN A 21 -8.23 10.91 15.22
CA ASN A 21 -7.25 10.85 16.31
C ASN A 21 -6.08 11.83 16.13
N TYR A 22 -5.80 12.26 14.90
CA TYR A 22 -4.70 13.17 14.57
C TYR A 22 -5.18 14.51 14.00
N ASP A 23 -6.46 14.86 14.20
CA ASP A 23 -7.08 16.09 13.70
C ASP A 23 -6.86 16.33 12.19
N ILE A 24 -6.81 15.24 11.41
CA ILE A 24 -6.75 15.28 9.95
C ILE A 24 -8.18 15.44 9.43
N VAL A 25 -8.43 16.51 8.68
CA VAL A 25 -9.73 16.74 8.06
C VAL A 25 -9.90 15.74 6.93
N CYS A 26 -10.87 14.85 7.05
CA CYS A 26 -11.12 13.76 6.11
C CYS A 26 -12.51 13.90 5.48
N THR A 27 -12.56 14.18 4.17
CA THR A 27 -13.80 14.43 3.43
C THR A 27 -14.04 13.35 2.40
N SER A 28 -15.15 12.63 2.51
CA SER A 28 -15.57 11.63 1.52
C SER A 28 -15.97 12.30 0.20
N ILE A 29 -15.39 11.85 -0.91
CA ILE A 29 -15.74 12.29 -2.26
C ILE A 29 -16.81 11.35 -2.82
N VAL A 30 -18.06 11.82 -2.88
CA VAL A 30 -19.20 11.06 -3.41
C VAL A 30 -19.13 11.00 -4.94
N CYS A 31 -19.20 9.80 -5.52
CA CYS A 31 -19.21 9.65 -6.98
C CYS A 31 -20.28 8.64 -7.43
N ALA A 32 -21.31 9.14 -8.14
CA ALA A 32 -22.32 8.34 -8.86
C ALA A 32 -22.86 7.09 -8.12
N GLY A 33 -23.15 7.21 -6.82
CA GLY A 33 -23.74 6.11 -6.03
C GLY A 33 -22.75 5.12 -5.41
N LYS A 34 -21.43 5.32 -5.54
CA LYS A 34 -20.41 4.64 -4.73
C LYS A 34 -19.71 5.64 -3.78
N LYS A 35 -19.51 5.21 -2.54
CA LYS A 35 -18.79 5.88 -1.44
C LYS A 35 -17.55 5.00 -1.12
N ALA A 36 -16.32 5.49 -0.88
CA ALA A 36 -15.69 6.77 -1.20
C ALA A 36 -14.20 6.61 -1.55
N ASP A 37 -13.68 7.54 -2.37
CA ASP A 37 -12.29 7.99 -2.26
C ASP A 37 -12.35 9.24 -1.35
N TYR A 38 -11.30 9.54 -0.60
CA TYR A 38 -11.25 10.64 0.34
C TYR A 38 -10.38 11.78 -0.18
N GLU A 39 -10.69 12.99 0.25
CA GLU A 39 -9.72 14.08 0.30
C GLU A 39 -9.35 14.31 1.76
N ILE A 40 -8.06 14.24 2.06
CA ILE A 40 -7.56 14.64 3.37
C ILE A 40 -6.88 16.01 3.29
N ALA A 41 -7.15 16.85 4.28
CA ALA A 41 -6.46 18.12 4.48
C ALA A 41 -5.70 18.09 5.81
N VAL A 42 -4.39 18.33 5.72
CA VAL A 42 -3.45 18.24 6.85
C VAL A 42 -2.34 19.28 6.69
N LYS A 43 -2.08 20.06 7.74
CA LYS A 43 -1.03 21.12 7.74
C LYS A 43 -1.08 22.07 6.52
N GLY A 44 -2.27 22.35 6.00
CA GLY A 44 -2.46 23.20 4.81
C GLY A 44 -2.29 22.49 3.46
N HIS A 45 -2.00 21.20 3.44
CA HIS A 45 -1.86 20.38 2.23
C HIS A 45 -3.09 19.52 1.99
N ARG A 46 -3.40 19.24 0.72
CA ARG A 46 -4.49 18.38 0.29
C ARG A 46 -3.94 17.13 -0.38
N ILE A 47 -4.48 15.97 -0.04
CA ILE A 47 -4.06 14.67 -0.60
C ILE A 47 -5.32 13.88 -0.99
N ILE A 48 -5.35 13.37 -2.21
CA ILE A 48 -6.42 12.47 -2.67
C ILE A 48 -6.09 11.05 -2.23
N THR A 49 -6.99 10.42 -1.49
CA THR A 49 -6.77 9.13 -0.85
C THR A 49 -7.76 8.09 -1.35
N GLU A 50 -7.30 6.97 -1.89
CA GLU A 50 -8.14 5.80 -2.17
C GLU A 50 -7.99 4.80 -1.03
N ILE A 51 -9.07 4.13 -0.64
CA ILE A 51 -9.03 3.05 0.35
C ILE A 51 -9.42 1.74 -0.31
N LYS A 52 -8.63 0.69 -0.06
CA LYS A 52 -8.88 -0.66 -0.54
C LYS A 52 -8.69 -1.65 0.59
N GLN A 53 -9.63 -2.58 0.70
CA GLN A 53 -9.58 -3.67 1.67
C GLN A 53 -9.17 -4.98 0.98
N ILE A 54 -8.38 -5.77 1.68
CA ILE A 54 -7.97 -7.13 1.31
C ILE A 54 -8.60 -8.08 2.33
N ASP A 55 -9.62 -8.85 1.93
CA ASP A 55 -10.35 -9.78 2.80
C ASP A 55 -9.89 -11.23 2.65
N PRO A 56 -9.90 -12.07 3.70
CA PRO A 56 -9.58 -13.49 3.58
C PRO A 56 -10.30 -14.17 2.41
N ASN A 57 -9.57 -14.94 1.62
CA ASN A 57 -10.14 -15.78 0.56
C ASN A 57 -10.41 -17.21 1.07
N GLU A 58 -11.03 -18.05 0.24
CA GLU A 58 -11.34 -19.45 0.62
C GLU A 58 -10.11 -20.29 1.00
N ALA A 59 -8.96 -20.04 0.37
CA ALA A 59 -7.71 -20.74 0.69
C ALA A 59 -7.13 -20.26 2.03
N ASP A 60 -7.26 -18.98 2.34
CA ASP A 60 -6.89 -18.40 3.64
C ASP A 60 -7.73 -19.06 4.75
N GLU A 61 -9.06 -19.12 4.56
CA GLU A 61 -10.01 -19.76 5.47
C GLU A 61 -9.76 -21.28 5.64
N ALA A 62 -9.48 -21.99 4.54
CA ALA A 62 -9.14 -23.41 4.60
C ALA A 62 -7.85 -23.65 5.39
N THR A 63 -6.87 -22.76 5.27
CA THR A 63 -5.60 -22.85 5.98
C THR A 63 -5.75 -22.53 7.47
N LEU A 64 -6.54 -21.51 7.81
CA LEU A 64 -6.94 -21.20 9.18
C LEU A 64 -7.65 -22.37 9.85
N ASN A 65 -8.60 -22.99 9.14
CA ASN A 65 -9.31 -24.15 9.65
C ASN A 65 -8.37 -25.35 9.88
N LYS A 66 -7.41 -25.59 8.98
CA LYS A 66 -6.36 -26.61 9.21
C LYS A 66 -5.51 -26.28 10.44
N GLY A 67 -5.11 -25.02 10.62
CA GLY A 67 -4.35 -24.57 11.78
C GLY A 67 -5.12 -24.76 13.09
N ARG A 68 -6.40 -24.38 13.12
CA ARG A 68 -7.30 -24.59 14.26
C ARG A 68 -7.46 -26.07 14.62
N LEU A 69 -7.60 -26.93 13.61
CA LEU A 69 -7.84 -28.36 13.81
C LEU A 69 -6.57 -29.16 14.15
N ARG A 70 -5.41 -28.77 13.62
CA ARG A 70 -4.15 -29.55 13.72
C ARG A 70 -3.07 -28.89 14.58
N GLY A 71 -3.34 -27.71 15.13
CA GLY A 71 -2.38 -26.93 15.93
C GLY A 71 -1.23 -26.31 15.13
N SER A 72 -1.16 -26.59 13.82
CA SER A 72 -0.16 -26.02 12.91
C SER A 72 -0.68 -25.96 11.48
N ALA A 73 -0.32 -24.91 10.76
CA ALA A 73 -0.51 -24.80 9.33
C ALA A 73 0.63 -23.95 8.74
N ALA A 74 1.13 -24.35 7.58
CA ALA A 74 2.02 -23.53 6.77
C ALA A 74 1.19 -22.94 5.61
N ALA A 75 1.26 -21.63 5.44
CA ALA A 75 0.69 -20.91 4.32
C ALA A 75 1.82 -20.18 3.58
N TRP A 76 1.84 -20.26 2.27
CA TRP A 76 2.56 -19.27 1.47
C TRP A 76 1.56 -18.20 1.06
N GLY A 77 1.80 -16.97 1.50
CA GLY A 77 0.99 -15.81 1.14
C GLY A 77 1.19 -15.44 -0.33
N ASN A 78 0.18 -14.78 -0.89
CA ASN A 78 0.24 -14.08 -2.18
C ASN A 78 -0.10 -12.59 -2.00
N SER A 79 0.19 -12.05 -0.81
CA SER A 79 -0.15 -10.70 -0.37
C SER A 79 0.36 -9.65 -1.34
N GLU A 80 1.60 -9.81 -1.83
CA GLU A 80 2.19 -8.95 -2.84
C GLU A 80 1.37 -8.94 -4.13
N HIS A 81 0.89 -10.09 -4.60
CA HIS A 81 0.01 -10.19 -5.78
C HIS A 81 -1.30 -9.43 -5.57
N ARG A 82 -1.91 -9.57 -4.40
CA ARG A 82 -3.18 -8.92 -4.06
C ARG A 82 -3.02 -7.40 -3.97
N ILE A 83 -1.93 -6.91 -3.36
CA ILE A 83 -1.59 -5.48 -3.34
C ILE A 83 -1.41 -4.95 -4.76
N ARG A 84 -0.74 -5.70 -5.65
CA ARG A 84 -0.56 -5.30 -7.04
C ARG A 84 -1.87 -5.10 -7.78
N LEU A 85 -2.89 -5.92 -7.51
CA LEU A 85 -4.22 -5.74 -8.07
C LEU A 85 -4.87 -4.46 -7.53
N LYS A 86 -4.76 -4.20 -6.22
CA LYS A 86 -5.29 -2.97 -5.60
C LYS A 86 -4.63 -1.71 -6.14
N ILE A 87 -3.32 -1.74 -6.38
CA ILE A 87 -2.59 -0.66 -7.08
C ILE A 87 -3.19 -0.41 -8.47
N GLN A 88 -3.45 -1.47 -9.24
CA GLN A 88 -4.01 -1.35 -10.59
C GLN A 88 -5.43 -0.79 -10.60
N GLU A 89 -6.27 -1.23 -9.66
CA GLU A 89 -7.64 -0.74 -9.47
C GLU A 89 -7.67 0.74 -9.08
N ALA A 90 -6.80 1.16 -8.15
CA ALA A 90 -6.76 2.52 -7.64
C ALA A 90 -6.16 3.53 -8.63
N ARG A 91 -5.19 3.12 -9.45
CA ARG A 91 -4.47 4.02 -10.38
C ARG A 91 -5.41 4.89 -11.20
N LYS A 92 -6.43 4.29 -11.83
CA LYS A 92 -7.34 5.03 -12.72
C LYS A 92 -8.14 6.09 -11.96
N GLN A 93 -8.60 5.76 -10.75
CA GLN A 93 -9.40 6.63 -9.91
C GLN A 93 -8.57 7.79 -9.35
N LEU A 94 -7.42 7.48 -8.76
CA LEU A 94 -6.49 8.47 -8.22
C LEU A 94 -5.98 9.44 -9.30
N LYS A 95 -5.65 8.91 -10.48
CA LYS A 95 -5.19 9.73 -11.61
C LYS A 95 -6.29 10.70 -12.07
N ALA A 96 -7.52 10.23 -12.20
CA ALA A 96 -8.63 11.07 -12.64
C ALA A 96 -8.96 12.19 -11.62
N ARG A 97 -8.91 11.88 -10.31
CA ARG A 97 -9.33 12.80 -9.24
C ARG A 97 -8.27 13.81 -8.81
N SER A 98 -6.99 13.43 -8.88
CA SER A 98 -5.90 14.36 -8.57
C SER A 98 -5.71 15.45 -9.60
N HIS A 99 -6.33 15.32 -10.78
CA HIS A 99 -6.06 16.13 -11.96
C HIS A 99 -4.56 16.23 -12.28
N GLU A 100 -3.78 15.22 -11.88
CA GLU A 100 -2.31 15.20 -11.97
C GLU A 100 -1.59 16.34 -11.23
N ILE A 101 -2.27 17.09 -10.35
CA ILE A 101 -1.70 18.22 -9.60
C ILE A 101 -1.57 17.87 -8.11
N LEU A 102 -2.54 17.17 -7.56
CA LEU A 102 -2.53 16.81 -6.14
C LEU A 102 -1.73 15.52 -5.89
N PRO A 103 -0.99 15.43 -4.78
CA PRO A 103 -0.47 14.16 -4.28
C PRO A 103 -1.58 13.15 -4.04
N THR A 104 -1.29 11.87 -4.26
CA THR A 104 -2.24 10.79 -4.02
C THR A 104 -1.70 9.69 -3.13
N LEU A 105 -2.58 9.14 -2.28
CA LEU A 105 -2.28 8.09 -1.33
C LEU A 105 -3.22 6.91 -1.57
N LEU A 106 -2.67 5.72 -1.79
CA LEU A 106 -3.46 4.49 -1.76
C LEU A 106 -3.32 3.85 -0.38
N ILE A 107 -4.40 3.71 0.37
CA ILE A 107 -4.41 2.96 1.62
C ILE A 107 -4.93 1.55 1.36
N VAL A 108 -4.12 0.56 1.73
CA VAL A 108 -4.47 -0.85 1.73
C VAL A 108 -4.65 -1.28 3.18
N TYR A 109 -5.85 -1.72 3.53
CA TYR A 109 -6.13 -2.39 4.79
C TYR A 109 -6.14 -3.90 4.57
N ASP A 110 -5.24 -4.59 5.26
CA ASP A 110 -5.22 -6.05 5.28
C ASP A 110 -6.12 -6.57 6.41
N ASN A 111 -7.25 -7.16 6.02
CA ASN A 111 -8.20 -7.79 6.94
C ASN A 111 -7.92 -9.30 7.11
N GLY A 112 -6.78 -9.78 6.61
CA GLY A 112 -6.30 -11.14 6.75
C GLY A 112 -5.96 -11.52 8.19
N THR A 113 -6.09 -12.82 8.50
CA THR A 113 -5.85 -13.35 9.86
C THR A 113 -4.65 -14.29 9.96
N PHE A 114 -4.03 -14.69 8.83
CA PHE A 114 -2.89 -15.62 8.79
C PHE A 114 -1.79 -15.05 7.87
N ALA A 115 -0.58 -14.85 8.41
CA ALA A 115 0.57 -14.28 7.71
C ALA A 115 0.23 -12.95 6.98
N GLY A 116 -0.21 -11.95 7.76
CA GLY A 116 -0.60 -10.64 7.25
C GLY A 116 0.51 -9.95 6.45
N THR A 117 0.09 -9.03 5.60
CA THR A 117 0.95 -8.22 4.73
C THR A 117 2.01 -7.48 5.55
N ASP A 118 3.28 -7.60 5.14
CA ASP A 118 4.38 -6.89 5.77
C ASP A 118 5.07 -5.86 4.83
N ALA A 119 6.13 -5.24 5.33
CA ALA A 119 6.92 -4.28 4.55
C ALA A 119 7.65 -4.93 3.36
N THR A 120 8.00 -6.21 3.46
CA THR A 120 8.66 -7.00 2.40
C THR A 120 7.69 -7.28 1.26
N ASP A 121 6.46 -7.67 1.59
CA ASP A 121 5.36 -7.82 0.62
C ASP A 121 5.09 -6.51 -0.09
N MET A 122 5.09 -5.40 0.65
CA MET A 122 4.92 -4.06 0.08
C MET A 122 6.09 -3.69 -0.84
N LYS A 123 7.35 -3.96 -0.44
CA LYS A 123 8.54 -3.74 -1.28
C LYS A 123 8.40 -4.49 -2.61
N THR A 124 8.07 -5.77 -2.52
CA THR A 124 7.93 -6.67 -3.66
C THR A 124 6.74 -6.29 -4.54
N ALA A 125 5.63 -5.83 -3.97
CA ALA A 125 4.46 -5.38 -4.70
C ALA A 125 4.73 -4.09 -5.49
N ILE A 126 5.42 -3.13 -4.87
CA ILE A 126 5.72 -1.81 -5.45
C ILE A 126 6.85 -1.91 -6.48
N PHE A 127 8.02 -2.38 -6.04
CA PHE A 127 9.26 -2.29 -6.80
C PHE A 127 9.66 -3.58 -7.49
N GLY A 128 8.96 -4.69 -7.23
CA GLY A 128 9.24 -5.99 -7.86
C GLY A 128 10.20 -6.86 -7.06
N GLU A 129 10.37 -8.09 -7.54
CA GLU A 129 11.25 -9.10 -6.92
C GLU A 129 12.69 -8.61 -6.86
N GLU A 130 13.43 -8.98 -5.82
CA GLU A 130 14.86 -8.67 -5.73
C GLU A 130 15.65 -9.51 -6.74
N LYS A 131 16.64 -8.88 -7.37
CA LYS A 131 17.49 -9.54 -8.36
C LYS A 131 18.95 -9.20 -8.11
N VAL A 132 19.80 -10.21 -8.30
CA VAL A 132 21.25 -10.10 -8.40
C VAL A 132 21.68 -10.73 -9.72
N VAL A 133 22.62 -10.11 -10.42
CA VAL A 133 23.22 -10.64 -11.64
C VAL A 133 24.61 -11.16 -11.33
N VAL A 134 24.83 -12.45 -11.55
CA VAL A 134 26.13 -13.10 -11.44
C VAL A 134 26.67 -13.30 -12.86
N SER A 135 27.80 -12.68 -13.16
CA SER A 135 28.49 -12.83 -14.44
C SER A 135 29.60 -13.86 -14.31
N HIS A 136 29.71 -14.76 -15.28
CA HIS A 136 30.74 -15.79 -15.33
C HIS A 136 31.71 -15.55 -16.49
N LEU A 137 33.01 -15.78 -16.26
CA LEU A 137 34.05 -15.83 -17.28
C LEU A 137 34.81 -17.15 -17.12
N ASN A 138 34.91 -17.94 -18.19
CA ASN A 138 35.56 -19.26 -18.17
C ASN A 138 35.03 -20.19 -17.05
N HIS A 139 33.72 -20.18 -16.81
CA HIS A 139 33.05 -20.93 -15.73
C HIS A 139 33.37 -20.46 -14.30
N GLU A 140 34.17 -19.42 -14.11
CA GLU A 140 34.41 -18.78 -12.82
C GLU A 140 33.52 -17.53 -12.66
N VAL A 141 33.13 -17.23 -11.43
CA VAL A 141 32.37 -15.99 -11.14
C VAL A 141 33.29 -14.79 -11.36
N ALA A 142 32.95 -13.97 -12.35
CA ALA A 142 33.70 -12.76 -12.70
C ALA A 142 33.21 -11.54 -11.89
N SER A 143 31.90 -11.43 -11.66
CA SER A 143 31.32 -10.35 -10.87
C SER A 143 29.92 -10.68 -10.37
N VAL A 144 29.52 -10.03 -9.28
CA VAL A 144 28.16 -10.06 -8.72
C VAL A 144 27.66 -8.63 -8.61
N SER A 145 26.50 -8.32 -9.18
CA SER A 145 25.90 -7.00 -9.06
C SER A 145 25.39 -6.74 -7.63
N PRO A 146 25.22 -5.47 -7.21
CA PRO A 146 24.36 -5.15 -6.07
C PRO A 146 22.93 -5.69 -6.27
N ILE A 147 22.17 -5.81 -5.17
CA ILE A 147 20.74 -6.12 -5.23
C ILE A 147 20.02 -4.97 -5.93
N HIS A 148 19.16 -5.30 -6.89
CA HIS A 148 18.35 -4.32 -7.59
C HIS A 148 16.97 -4.87 -7.94
N ALA A 149 16.10 -3.98 -8.43
CA ALA A 149 14.75 -4.35 -8.84
C ALA A 149 14.76 -5.37 -9.99
N GLY A 150 13.99 -6.43 -9.84
CA GLY A 150 13.78 -7.52 -10.79
C GLY A 150 12.44 -7.40 -11.53
N GLY A 151 11.82 -8.54 -11.79
CA GLY A 151 10.58 -8.62 -12.57
C GLY A 151 9.36 -8.07 -11.83
N LYS A 152 8.27 -7.90 -12.60
CA LYS A 152 6.93 -7.55 -12.09
C LYS A 152 6.88 -6.19 -11.36
N ARG A 153 7.71 -5.20 -11.66
CA ARG A 153 7.64 -3.90 -10.97
C ARG A 153 6.30 -3.19 -11.24
N ARG A 154 5.72 -2.52 -10.25
CA ARG A 154 4.53 -1.68 -10.47
C ARG A 154 4.91 -0.22 -10.62
N PHE A 155 5.84 0.28 -9.82
CA PHE A 155 6.27 1.66 -9.90
C PHE A 155 7.59 1.74 -10.67
N THR A 156 7.59 2.53 -11.73
CA THR A 156 8.76 2.80 -12.59
C THR A 156 8.74 4.27 -12.98
N PRO A 157 9.85 4.83 -13.50
CA PRO A 157 9.86 6.22 -13.99
C PRO A 157 8.73 6.54 -14.97
N ASP A 158 8.29 5.55 -15.77
CA ASP A 158 7.26 5.73 -16.79
C ASP A 158 5.87 5.17 -16.41
N SER A 159 5.68 4.61 -15.21
CA SER A 159 4.43 3.95 -14.84
C SER A 159 4.06 4.14 -13.37
N ASN A 160 2.78 4.41 -13.12
CA ASN A 160 2.18 4.65 -11.81
C ASN A 160 2.81 5.82 -11.03
N THR A 161 3.40 6.79 -11.73
CA THR A 161 3.94 8.04 -11.16
C THR A 161 2.87 8.93 -10.53
N SER A 162 1.59 8.75 -10.91
CA SER A 162 0.47 9.46 -10.33
C SER A 162 0.17 9.06 -8.87
N ILE A 163 0.68 7.90 -8.41
CA ILE A 163 0.54 7.44 -7.03
C ILE A 163 1.75 7.94 -6.24
N SER A 164 1.53 8.75 -5.22
CA SER A 164 2.62 9.37 -4.46
C SER A 164 3.15 8.46 -3.36
N ALA A 165 2.27 7.72 -2.70
CA ALA A 165 2.63 6.73 -1.70
C ALA A 165 1.54 5.66 -1.56
N ILE A 166 1.90 4.55 -0.92
CA ILE A 166 0.95 3.52 -0.47
C ILE A 166 1.01 3.43 1.04
N GLY A 167 -0.13 3.57 1.71
CA GLY A 167 -0.30 3.28 3.12
C GLY A 167 -0.72 1.83 3.36
N LEU A 168 -0.10 1.17 4.33
CA LEU A 168 -0.54 -0.12 4.86
C LEU A 168 -1.16 0.09 6.24
N MET A 169 -2.40 -0.33 6.40
CA MET A 169 -3.08 -0.43 7.70
C MET A 169 -3.23 -1.90 8.07
N TYR A 170 -2.92 -2.23 9.32
CA TYR A 170 -3.05 -3.57 9.89
C TYR A 170 -3.73 -3.48 11.26
N ASN A 171 -4.37 -4.58 11.66
CA ASN A 171 -5.03 -4.75 12.96
C ASN A 171 -6.17 -3.75 13.23
N GLU A 172 -6.84 -3.92 14.36
CA GLU A 172 -7.99 -3.07 14.76
C GLU A 172 -7.57 -1.73 15.39
N GLN A 173 -6.27 -1.45 15.47
CA GLN A 173 -5.75 -0.16 15.92
C GLN A 173 -5.43 0.74 14.73
N PRO A 174 -5.76 2.04 14.79
CA PRO A 174 -5.47 2.97 13.71
C PRO A 174 -3.98 3.32 13.71
N ARG A 175 -3.17 2.47 13.07
CA ARG A 175 -1.77 2.73 12.71
C ARG A 175 -1.61 2.65 11.21
N LEU A 176 -0.70 3.45 10.67
CA LEU A 176 -0.45 3.55 9.24
C LEU A 176 1.05 3.48 8.96
N SER A 177 1.45 2.65 8.00
CA SER A 177 2.81 2.64 7.45
C SER A 177 2.78 3.12 6.01
N ILE A 178 3.38 4.27 5.72
CA ILE A 178 3.38 4.93 4.41
C ILE A 178 4.67 4.61 3.68
N PHE A 179 4.56 3.94 2.54
CA PHE A 179 5.63 3.58 1.64
C PHE A 179 5.65 4.53 0.44
N HIS A 180 6.68 5.37 0.38
CA HIS A 180 6.77 6.45 -0.61
C HIS A 180 7.18 5.93 -1.98
N ASN A 181 6.48 6.39 -3.02
CA ASN A 181 6.87 6.11 -4.40
C ASN A 181 8.03 7.03 -4.80
N HIS A 182 9.21 6.44 -5.02
CA HIS A 182 10.38 7.17 -5.48
C HIS A 182 10.17 7.86 -6.85
N PHE A 183 9.24 7.37 -7.66
CA PHE A 183 8.93 7.88 -9.00
C PHE A 183 7.67 8.76 -9.03
N ALA A 184 7.18 9.22 -7.88
CA ALA A 184 5.97 10.05 -7.81
C ALA A 184 6.15 11.37 -8.57
N THR A 185 5.17 11.75 -9.40
CA THR A 185 5.12 13.08 -10.03
C THR A 185 4.84 14.16 -9.00
N ASN A 186 3.93 13.90 -8.06
CA ASN A 186 3.57 14.82 -6.97
C ASN A 186 3.85 14.13 -5.62
N PRO A 187 5.09 14.10 -5.12
CA PRO A 187 5.43 13.35 -3.90
C PRO A 187 4.74 13.94 -2.67
N ILE A 188 4.46 13.08 -1.68
CA ILE A 188 4.02 13.49 -0.35
C ILE A 188 5.27 13.76 0.49
N ASP A 189 5.39 14.95 1.07
CA ASP A 189 6.41 15.21 2.09
C ASP A 189 6.04 14.43 3.37
N PRO A 190 6.94 13.58 3.91
CA PRO A 190 6.71 12.90 5.17
C PRO A 190 6.26 13.81 6.32
N GLU A 191 6.75 15.06 6.37
CA GLU A 191 6.39 16.00 7.43
C GLU A 191 4.90 16.37 7.44
N TRP A 192 4.18 16.22 6.31
CA TRP A 192 2.75 16.49 6.26
C TRP A 192 1.93 15.52 7.10
N LEU A 193 2.40 14.26 7.22
CA LEU A 193 1.70 13.17 7.91
C LEU A 193 2.51 12.56 9.08
N ARG A 194 3.51 13.29 9.59
CA ARG A 194 4.30 12.84 10.74
C ARG A 194 3.49 12.93 12.04
N PHE A 195 3.05 11.77 12.53
CA PHE A 195 2.33 11.56 13.79
C PHE A 195 2.79 10.24 14.43
N ASP A 196 2.64 10.07 15.74
CA ASP A 196 3.17 8.92 16.50
C ASP A 196 2.70 7.54 15.99
N GLY A 197 1.50 7.46 15.39
CA GLY A 197 0.97 6.23 14.79
C GLY A 197 1.15 6.10 13.28
N ILE A 198 1.88 7.02 12.64
CA ILE A 198 2.15 7.01 11.21
C ILE A 198 3.66 6.92 10.96
N ARG A 199 4.10 5.79 10.39
CA ARG A 199 5.50 5.56 10.01
C ARG A 199 5.70 5.79 8.53
N HIS A 200 6.87 6.30 8.15
CA HIS A 200 7.20 6.62 6.77
C HIS A 200 8.39 5.79 6.32
N TYR A 201 8.29 5.16 5.16
CA TYR A 201 9.34 4.36 4.55
C TYR A 201 9.64 4.86 3.15
N ALA A 202 10.91 4.99 2.80
CA ALA A 202 11.35 5.24 1.45
C ALA A 202 12.37 4.20 1.03
N LEU A 203 12.36 3.84 -0.26
CA LEU A 203 13.35 2.91 -0.79
C LEU A 203 14.71 3.60 -0.89
N ASN A 204 15.73 3.00 -0.28
CA ASN A 204 17.10 3.32 -0.58
C ASN A 204 17.52 2.57 -1.84
N SER A 205 17.83 3.33 -2.89
CA SER A 205 18.19 2.78 -4.19
C SER A 205 19.56 2.11 -4.23
N GLN A 206 20.44 2.34 -3.25
CA GLN A 206 21.79 1.75 -3.21
C GLN A 206 21.77 0.29 -2.73
N ASN A 207 20.92 -0.02 -1.75
CA ASN A 207 20.84 -1.34 -1.16
C ASN A 207 19.46 -2.00 -1.33
N TYR A 208 18.52 -1.32 -1.99
CA TYR A 208 17.17 -1.80 -2.25
C TYR A 208 16.39 -2.15 -0.97
N GLU A 209 16.60 -1.37 0.09
CA GLU A 209 15.93 -1.54 1.38
C GLU A 209 15.02 -0.39 1.75
N TRP A 210 14.00 -0.68 2.57
CA TRP A 210 13.22 0.37 3.20
C TRP A 210 14.03 1.07 4.29
N ILE A 211 14.01 2.39 4.27
CA ILE A 211 14.52 3.22 5.35
C ILE A 211 13.37 4.01 5.95
N GLU A 212 13.25 3.95 7.28
CA GLU A 212 12.29 4.76 8.04
C GLU A 212 12.73 6.24 8.02
N ARG A 213 11.80 7.14 7.71
CA ARG A 213 12.04 8.59 7.54
C ARG A 213 11.40 9.43 8.63
#